data_AF-A0A7X9C5V5-F1
#
_entry.id   AF-A0A7X9C5V5-F1
#
_cell.length_a   1.000
_cell.length_b   1.000
_cell.length_c   1.000
_cell.angle_alpha   90.00
_cell.angle_beta   90.00
_cell.angle_gamma   90.00
#
_symmetry.space_group_name_H-M   'P 1'
#
loop_
_entity.id
_entity.type
_entity.pdbx_description
1 polymer ?
#
loop_
_entity_poly.entity_id
_entity_poly.type
_entity_poly.pdbx_seq_one_letter_code
_entity_poly.pdbx_strand_id
1 'polypeptide(L)'
;MIEHVELVVLANSFKEGGRCLAGKTVITGRWIRPISDRTKKGELNNEEYSDPQGVEYKQLDILRIPLKISCPEFYQPENYLFDHRRIKRIGQYPFEQLENIVDRPNSVWLQDSRQADRLCENTLQDAPPNQSLLLIKPERFSIRKIGSPPKFRAVFVYNEFEYDLSITDPSIYHQLKYKKGDLIVNVRKPVFLCISLGQIWNGYSFKLVSSIIADGDLLTSELELHQNKDIMRSKAHHPYYVLESDLNKYDPEYYGSESDYQAEVYDEINSELRSDEMYNYYFGDDEFEY
;
A
#
# COMPACT_ATOMS: atom_id res chain seq x y z
N MET A 1 -2.11 -25.77 -18.99
CA MET A 1 -2.73 -24.83 -19.96
C MET A 1 -2.57 -23.44 -19.40
N ILE A 2 -2.31 -22.42 -20.21
CA ILE A 2 -2.26 -21.03 -19.76
C ILE A 2 -3.69 -20.51 -19.73
N GLU A 3 -4.18 -20.11 -18.57
CA GLU A 3 -5.48 -19.46 -18.43
C GLU A 3 -5.29 -17.95 -18.62
N HIS A 4 -6.16 -17.32 -19.41
CA HIS A 4 -6.17 -15.86 -19.52
C HIS A 4 -7.32 -15.33 -18.67
N VAL A 5 -6.99 -14.45 -17.73
CA VAL A 5 -7.98 -13.73 -16.92
C VAL A 5 -7.95 -12.26 -17.26
N GLU A 6 -9.10 -11.60 -17.19
CA GLU A 6 -9.20 -10.15 -17.22
C GLU A 6 -9.26 -9.67 -15.78
N LEU A 7 -8.27 -8.89 -15.38
CA LEU A 7 -8.01 -8.47 -14.00
C LEU A 7 -8.15 -6.95 -13.90
N VAL A 8 -9.02 -6.48 -13.01
CA VAL A 8 -9.02 -5.08 -12.58
C VAL A 8 -7.90 -4.89 -11.57
N VAL A 9 -6.92 -4.06 -11.88
CA VAL A 9 -5.83 -3.73 -10.96
C VAL A 9 -6.38 -2.90 -9.81
N LEU A 10 -6.18 -3.39 -8.58
CA LEU A 10 -6.62 -2.73 -7.35
C LEU A 10 -5.44 -2.36 -6.44
N ALA A 11 -4.26 -2.95 -6.67
CA ALA A 11 -3.01 -2.53 -6.05
C ALA A 11 -1.84 -2.72 -7.01
N ASN A 12 -0.96 -1.73 -7.04
CA ASN A 12 0.42 -1.82 -7.50
C ASN A 12 1.28 -1.13 -6.42
N SER A 13 1.56 -1.86 -5.35
CA SER A 13 2.10 -1.30 -4.11
C SER A 13 3.57 -1.64 -3.91
N PHE A 14 4.28 -0.86 -3.09
CA PHE A 14 5.61 -1.25 -2.63
C PHE A 14 5.55 -2.61 -1.92
N LYS A 15 6.50 -3.48 -2.28
CA LYS A 15 6.81 -4.75 -1.62
C LYS A 15 8.33 -4.80 -1.47
N GLU A 16 8.82 -5.56 -0.50
CA GLU A 16 10.25 -5.65 -0.25
C GLU A 16 10.97 -6.10 -1.54
N GLY A 17 11.93 -5.29 -2.02
CA GLY A 17 12.68 -5.55 -3.26
C GLY A 17 11.94 -5.29 -4.58
N GLY A 18 10.70 -4.77 -4.56
CA GLY A 18 9.95 -4.52 -5.80
C GLY A 18 8.50 -4.06 -5.59
N ARG A 19 7.57 -4.64 -6.36
CA ARG A 19 6.12 -4.33 -6.27
C ARG A 19 5.28 -5.55 -5.93
N CYS A 20 4.08 -5.28 -5.42
CA CYS A 20 2.97 -6.21 -5.37
C CYS A 20 1.88 -5.71 -6.33
N LEU A 21 1.57 -6.48 -7.37
CA LEU A 21 0.40 -6.25 -8.21
C LEU A 21 -0.73 -7.16 -7.73
N ALA A 22 -1.94 -6.64 -7.58
CA ALA A 22 -3.11 -7.44 -7.20
C ALA A 22 -4.40 -6.84 -7.76
N GLY A 23 -5.40 -7.70 -7.93
CA GLY A 23 -6.68 -7.28 -8.50
C GLY A 23 -7.77 -8.33 -8.40
N LYS A 24 -8.96 -7.96 -8.86
CA LYS A 24 -10.10 -8.87 -8.98
C LYS A 24 -10.38 -9.19 -10.44
N THR A 25 -10.69 -10.46 -10.71
CA THR A 25 -11.11 -10.86 -12.06
C THR A 25 -12.43 -10.19 -12.42
N VAL A 26 -12.55 -9.66 -13.64
CA VAL A 26 -13.74 -8.94 -14.11
C VAL A 26 -14.98 -9.85 -14.10
N ILE A 27 -14.82 -11.12 -14.48
CA ILE A 27 -15.94 -12.06 -14.63
C ILE A 27 -16.38 -12.63 -13.28
N THR A 28 -15.44 -13.07 -12.44
CA THR A 28 -15.77 -13.85 -11.24
C THR A 28 -15.63 -13.06 -9.93
N GLY A 29 -15.02 -11.87 -9.97
CA GLY A 29 -14.74 -11.08 -8.77
C GLY A 29 -13.68 -11.69 -7.84
N ARG A 30 -13.06 -12.82 -8.22
CA ARG A 30 -12.02 -13.49 -7.44
C ARG A 30 -10.73 -12.69 -7.44
N TRP A 31 -10.09 -12.61 -6.28
CA TRP A 31 -8.77 -12.03 -6.10
C TRP A 31 -7.69 -12.87 -6.82
N ILE A 32 -6.74 -12.17 -7.44
CA ILE A 32 -5.50 -12.73 -8.01
C ILE A 32 -4.35 -11.79 -7.66
N ARG A 33 -3.25 -12.34 -7.16
CA ARG A 33 -1.98 -11.67 -6.94
C ARG A 33 -0.92 -12.31 -7.83
N PRO A 34 -0.58 -11.71 -8.99
CA PRO A 34 0.57 -12.15 -9.78
C PRO A 34 1.86 -12.04 -8.97
N ILE A 35 2.64 -13.12 -8.96
CA ILE A 35 3.96 -13.18 -8.29
C ILE A 35 5.05 -13.57 -9.29
N SER A 36 6.26 -13.05 -9.06
CA SER A 36 7.44 -13.42 -9.85
C SER A 36 8.00 -14.78 -9.42
N ASP A 37 8.58 -15.52 -10.36
CA ASP A 37 9.39 -16.72 -10.07
C ASP A 37 10.90 -16.40 -9.91
N ARG A 38 11.30 -15.13 -10.09
CA ARG A 38 12.71 -14.71 -9.95
C ARG A 38 13.21 -14.79 -8.52
N THR A 39 12.34 -14.58 -7.54
CA THR A 39 12.71 -14.47 -6.13
C THR A 39 11.82 -15.35 -5.27
N LYS A 40 12.28 -15.70 -4.07
CA LYS A 40 11.47 -16.49 -3.13
C LYS A 40 10.29 -15.72 -2.55
N LYS A 41 10.41 -14.40 -2.49
CA LYS A 41 9.39 -13.51 -1.93
C LYS A 41 8.33 -13.13 -2.97
N GLY A 42 8.59 -13.34 -4.27
CA GLY A 42 7.61 -13.19 -5.35
C GLY A 42 7.22 -11.74 -5.65
N GLU A 43 8.03 -10.76 -5.26
CA GLU A 43 7.93 -9.36 -5.69
C GLU A 43 8.16 -9.21 -7.19
N LEU A 44 7.49 -8.24 -7.79
CA LEU A 44 7.59 -7.94 -9.22
C LEU A 44 8.67 -6.89 -9.48
N ASN A 45 9.41 -7.06 -10.57
CA ASN A 45 10.32 -6.04 -11.12
C ASN A 45 9.61 -5.10 -12.12
N ASN A 46 10.31 -4.07 -12.60
CA ASN A 46 9.76 -3.04 -13.50
C ASN A 46 9.10 -3.62 -14.76
N GLU A 47 9.64 -4.69 -15.34
CA GLU A 47 9.10 -5.35 -16.54
C GLU A 47 7.82 -6.16 -16.25
N GLU A 48 7.62 -6.55 -14.99
CA GLU A 48 6.51 -7.37 -14.54
C GLU A 48 5.28 -6.55 -14.12
N TYR A 49 5.49 -5.31 -13.67
CA TYR A 49 4.41 -4.38 -13.30
C TYR A 49 4.20 -3.22 -14.27
N SER A 50 4.87 -3.22 -15.42
CA SER A 50 4.73 -2.20 -16.47
C SER A 50 4.49 -2.80 -17.85
N ASP A 51 4.02 -1.98 -18.79
CA ASP A 51 3.95 -2.35 -20.20
C ASP A 51 5.35 -2.30 -20.88
N PRO A 52 5.49 -2.76 -22.14
CA PRO A 52 6.78 -2.74 -22.84
C PRO A 52 7.38 -1.34 -23.08
N GLN A 53 6.62 -0.28 -22.85
CA GLN A 53 7.08 1.11 -22.92
C GLN A 53 7.56 1.62 -21.54
N GLY A 54 7.48 0.79 -20.50
CA GLY A 54 7.84 1.14 -19.12
C GLY A 54 6.73 1.90 -18.38
N VAL A 55 5.51 1.93 -18.90
CA VAL A 55 4.39 2.57 -18.21
C VAL A 55 3.81 1.59 -17.20
N GLU A 56 3.93 1.93 -15.91
CA GLU A 56 3.38 1.12 -14.82
C GLU A 56 1.88 0.85 -15.02
N TYR A 57 1.42 -0.34 -14.65
CA TYR A 57 0.00 -0.64 -14.51
C TYR A 57 -0.58 0.14 -13.34
N LYS A 58 -1.64 0.89 -13.61
CA LYS A 58 -2.28 1.79 -12.64
C LYS A 58 -3.53 1.15 -12.06
N GLN A 59 -3.98 1.66 -10.92
CA GLN A 59 -5.29 1.29 -10.38
C GLN A 59 -6.36 1.49 -11.44
N LEU A 60 -7.32 0.56 -11.48
CA LEU A 60 -8.42 0.48 -12.43
C LEU A 60 -8.03 0.09 -13.86
N ASP A 61 -6.75 -0.12 -14.18
CA ASP A 61 -6.41 -0.78 -15.45
C ASP A 61 -7.06 -2.18 -15.51
N ILE A 62 -7.64 -2.54 -16.65
CA ILE A 62 -8.05 -3.91 -16.94
C ILE A 62 -6.93 -4.57 -17.73
N LEU A 63 -6.30 -5.56 -17.10
CA LEU A 63 -5.21 -6.34 -17.68
C LEU A 63 -5.71 -7.72 -18.09
N ARG A 64 -5.44 -8.12 -19.33
CA ARG A 64 -5.53 -9.52 -19.72
C ARG A 64 -4.21 -10.21 -19.33
N ILE A 65 -4.25 -11.02 -18.27
CA ILE A 65 -3.07 -11.67 -17.69
C ILE A 65 -3.10 -13.17 -17.98
N PRO A 66 -2.02 -13.74 -18.53
CA PRO A 66 -1.82 -15.18 -18.65
C PRO A 66 -1.31 -15.78 -17.33
N LEU A 67 -2.19 -16.47 -16.60
CA LEU A 67 -1.84 -17.22 -15.41
C LEU A 67 -1.22 -18.57 -15.81
N LYS A 68 -0.16 -18.96 -15.08
CA LYS A 68 0.55 -20.23 -15.25
C LYS A 68 0.12 -21.25 -14.20
N ILE A 69 0.49 -21.01 -12.95
CA ILE A 69 0.37 -21.98 -11.85
C ILE A 69 -0.12 -21.23 -10.60
N SER A 70 -1.08 -21.80 -9.89
CA SER A 70 -1.49 -21.32 -8.57
C SER A 70 -0.41 -21.70 -7.54
N CYS A 71 0.03 -20.73 -6.76
CA CYS A 71 1.10 -20.87 -5.76
C CYS A 71 0.64 -20.31 -4.42
N PRO A 72 -0.45 -20.84 -3.83
CA PRO A 72 -1.00 -20.30 -2.60
C PRO A 72 -0.04 -20.49 -1.43
N GLU A 73 0.05 -19.47 -0.59
CA GLU A 73 0.62 -19.60 0.76
C GLU A 73 -0.50 -19.51 1.79
N PHE A 74 -0.26 -20.01 3.01
CA PHE A 74 -1.30 -20.03 4.05
C PHE A 74 -1.82 -18.62 4.40
N TYR A 75 -0.99 -17.59 4.23
CA TYR A 75 -1.36 -16.18 4.47
C TYR A 75 -1.67 -15.42 3.17
N GLN A 76 -1.50 -16.03 1.98
CA GLN A 76 -1.71 -15.43 0.65
C GLN A 76 -2.24 -16.48 -0.35
N PRO A 77 -3.51 -16.90 -0.22
CA PRO A 77 -4.08 -17.97 -1.06
C PRO A 77 -4.26 -17.59 -2.53
N GLU A 78 -4.16 -16.30 -2.87
CA GLU A 78 -4.44 -15.78 -4.21
C GLU A 78 -3.19 -15.61 -5.08
N ASN A 79 -2.05 -16.14 -4.65
CA ASN A 79 -0.79 -16.03 -5.37
C ASN A 79 -0.79 -16.92 -6.63
N TYR A 80 -0.42 -16.34 -7.77
CA TYR A 80 -0.28 -17.04 -9.06
C TYR A 80 1.00 -16.62 -9.78
N LEU A 81 1.72 -17.60 -10.32
CA LEU A 81 2.73 -17.33 -11.34
C LEU A 81 2.06 -16.92 -12.65
N PHE A 82 2.69 -16.03 -13.41
CA PHE A 82 2.16 -15.47 -14.66
C PHE A 82 3.24 -15.32 -15.74
N ASP A 83 2.84 -14.98 -16.96
CA ASP A 83 3.75 -14.62 -18.07
C ASP A 83 3.64 -13.12 -18.40
N HIS A 84 4.45 -12.28 -17.75
CA HIS A 84 4.38 -10.82 -17.91
C HIS A 84 4.51 -10.36 -19.37
N ARG A 85 5.31 -11.06 -20.19
CA ARG A 85 5.56 -10.74 -21.62
C ARG A 85 4.31 -10.75 -22.50
N ARG A 86 3.20 -11.29 -21.98
CA ARG A 86 1.94 -11.48 -22.71
C ARG A 86 0.78 -10.74 -22.04
N ILE A 87 1.06 -9.89 -21.05
CA ILE A 87 0.04 -8.99 -20.48
C ILE A 87 -0.38 -7.98 -21.54
N LYS A 88 -1.67 -7.65 -21.55
CA LYS A 88 -2.20 -6.53 -22.34
C LYS A 88 -3.11 -5.69 -21.47
N ARG A 89 -2.90 -4.38 -21.45
CA ARG A 89 -3.92 -3.43 -20.98
C ARG A 89 -5.03 -3.36 -22.04
N ILE A 90 -6.24 -3.75 -21.65
CA ILE A 90 -7.39 -3.88 -22.58
C ILE A 90 -8.50 -2.87 -22.29
N GLY A 91 -8.36 -2.07 -21.24
CA GLY A 91 -9.32 -1.03 -20.89
C GLY A 91 -9.09 -0.50 -19.48
N GLN A 92 -10.07 0.23 -18.99
CA GLN A 92 -10.12 0.77 -17.63
C GLN A 92 -11.48 0.40 -17.01
N TYR A 93 -11.45 -0.04 -15.76
CA TYR A 93 -12.65 -0.35 -14.99
C TYR A 93 -13.27 0.96 -14.49
N PRO A 94 -14.57 1.22 -14.72
CA PRO A 94 -15.19 2.48 -14.30
C PRO A 94 -15.18 2.64 -12.77
N PHE A 95 -14.81 3.82 -12.28
CA PHE A 95 -14.76 4.12 -10.85
C PHE A 95 -16.14 3.93 -10.20
N GLU A 96 -17.20 4.34 -10.90
CA GLU A 96 -18.60 4.27 -10.46
C GLU A 96 -19.07 2.82 -10.26
N GLN A 97 -18.36 1.85 -10.84
CA GLN A 97 -18.65 0.42 -10.72
C GLN A 97 -17.82 -0.27 -9.63
N LEU A 98 -16.94 0.43 -8.92
CA LEU A 98 -16.13 -0.15 -7.84
C LEU A 98 -16.98 -0.74 -6.72
N GLU A 99 -18.09 -0.09 -6.39
CA GLU A 99 -19.03 -0.55 -5.36
C GLU A 99 -19.51 -2.00 -5.59
N ASN A 100 -19.58 -2.43 -6.85
CA ASN A 100 -20.01 -3.78 -7.25
C ASN A 100 -18.99 -4.87 -6.89
N ILE A 101 -17.72 -4.50 -6.71
CA ILE A 101 -16.62 -5.43 -6.41
C ILE A 101 -16.02 -5.22 -5.02
N VAL A 102 -16.63 -4.38 -4.18
CA VAL A 102 -16.25 -4.18 -2.77
C VAL A 102 -16.49 -5.45 -1.95
N ASP A 103 -15.49 -5.82 -1.16
CA ASP A 103 -15.60 -6.80 -0.09
C ASP A 103 -16.32 -6.19 1.12
N ARG A 104 -17.18 -6.96 1.76
CA ARG A 104 -17.96 -6.53 2.94
C ARG A 104 -17.71 -7.44 4.14
N PRO A 105 -16.44 -7.61 4.59
CA PRO A 105 -16.18 -8.36 5.81
C PRO A 105 -16.72 -7.59 7.02
N ASN A 106 -16.97 -8.29 8.14
CA ASN A 106 -17.35 -7.62 9.39
C ASN A 106 -16.21 -6.76 9.96
N SER A 107 -14.96 -7.13 9.71
CA SER A 107 -13.75 -6.40 10.11
C SER A 107 -12.58 -6.66 9.17
N VAL A 108 -11.53 -5.86 9.25
CA VAL A 108 -10.27 -6.09 8.52
C VAL A 108 -9.40 -7.01 9.35
N TRP A 109 -9.72 -8.30 9.34
CA TRP A 109 -9.00 -9.38 10.04
C TRP A 109 -8.68 -9.04 11.51
N LEU A 110 -9.69 -8.82 12.36
CA LEU A 110 -9.47 -8.64 13.80
C LEU A 110 -9.35 -10.00 14.50
N GLN A 111 -8.31 -10.17 15.31
CA GLN A 111 -8.10 -11.38 16.11
C GLN A 111 -8.03 -11.12 17.61
N ASP A 112 -7.61 -9.93 18.05
CA ASP A 112 -7.64 -9.51 19.45
C ASP A 112 -7.62 -7.98 19.60
N SER A 113 -8.15 -7.47 20.71
CA SER A 113 -8.35 -6.04 20.96
C SER A 113 -7.07 -5.21 21.13
N ARG A 114 -5.88 -5.82 21.01
CA ARG A 114 -4.61 -5.18 21.36
C ARG A 114 -3.81 -4.68 20.16
N GLN A 115 -3.97 -5.25 18.97
CA GLN A 115 -3.19 -4.86 17.78
C GLN A 115 -4.03 -4.92 16.51
N ALA A 116 -4.64 -3.78 16.14
CA ALA A 116 -5.53 -3.69 14.98
C ALA A 116 -4.78 -3.75 13.64
N ASP A 117 -3.46 -3.60 13.63
CA ASP A 117 -2.62 -3.43 12.44
C ASP A 117 -1.91 -4.70 11.97
N ARG A 118 -1.94 -5.80 12.74
CA ARG A 118 -1.24 -7.05 12.39
C ARG A 118 -1.96 -8.30 12.90
N LEU A 119 -1.49 -9.45 12.44
CA LEU A 119 -1.92 -10.79 12.84
C LEU A 119 -0.71 -11.61 13.26
N CYS A 120 -0.84 -12.42 14.30
CA CYS A 120 0.21 -13.35 14.72
C CYS A 120 0.32 -14.51 13.72
N GLU A 121 1.55 -14.93 13.40
CA GLU A 121 1.82 -16.05 12.50
C GLU A 121 1.16 -17.35 12.98
N ASN A 122 1.28 -17.69 14.27
CA ASN A 122 0.68 -18.91 14.81
C ASN A 122 -0.84 -18.92 14.58
N THR A 123 -1.51 -17.79 14.80
CA THR A 123 -2.95 -17.72 14.60
C THR A 123 -3.34 -17.75 13.13
N LEU A 124 -2.49 -17.25 12.22
CA LEU A 124 -2.66 -17.42 10.78
C LEU A 124 -2.44 -18.87 10.33
N GLN A 125 -1.53 -19.62 10.96
CA GLN A 125 -1.33 -21.04 10.67
C GLN A 125 -2.49 -21.89 11.19
N ASP A 126 -3.01 -21.58 12.38
CA ASP A 126 -4.14 -22.29 12.99
C ASP A 126 -5.46 -22.04 12.24
N ALA A 127 -5.66 -20.81 11.76
CA ALA A 127 -6.84 -20.40 11.01
C ALA A 127 -6.47 -19.53 9.79
N PRO A 128 -5.95 -20.16 8.70
CA PRO A 128 -5.59 -19.45 7.49
C PRO A 128 -6.78 -18.67 6.90
N PRO A 129 -6.60 -17.41 6.50
CA PRO A 129 -7.68 -16.64 5.92
C PRO A 129 -7.99 -17.15 4.51
N ASN A 130 -9.27 -17.15 4.13
CA ASN A 130 -9.68 -17.47 2.75
C ASN A 130 -9.19 -16.42 1.73
N GLN A 131 -8.87 -15.21 2.20
CA GLN A 131 -8.30 -14.15 1.39
C GLN A 131 -7.40 -13.22 2.21
N SER A 132 -6.33 -12.75 1.57
CA SER A 132 -5.30 -11.86 2.09
C SER A 132 -5.40 -10.44 1.51
N LEU A 133 -6.44 -10.19 0.72
CA LEU A 133 -6.75 -8.93 0.07
C LEU A 133 -8.21 -8.55 0.36
N LEU A 134 -8.44 -7.25 0.54
CA LEU A 134 -9.75 -6.67 0.72
C LEU A 134 -9.85 -5.36 -0.06
N LEU A 135 -10.96 -5.17 -0.76
CA LEU A 135 -11.35 -3.88 -1.31
C LEU A 135 -12.51 -3.37 -0.47
N ILE A 136 -12.27 -2.40 0.41
CA ILE A 136 -13.31 -1.86 1.29
C ILE A 136 -13.62 -0.40 0.96
N LYS A 137 -14.76 0.05 1.46
CA LYS A 137 -15.15 1.46 1.47
C LYS A 137 -15.29 1.91 2.94
N PRO A 138 -14.33 2.67 3.49
CA PRO A 138 -14.40 3.13 4.88
C PRO A 138 -15.47 4.21 5.06
N GLU A 139 -16.00 4.38 6.28
CA GLU A 139 -16.92 5.49 6.58
C GLU A 139 -16.20 6.82 6.80
N ARG A 140 -14.97 6.77 7.32
CA ARG A 140 -14.09 7.94 7.53
C ARG A 140 -12.68 7.58 7.08
N PHE A 141 -11.98 8.50 6.42
CA PHE A 141 -10.61 8.27 5.96
C PHE A 141 -9.73 9.52 6.08
N SER A 142 -8.50 9.33 6.52
CA SER A 142 -7.45 10.35 6.53
C SER A 142 -6.08 9.74 6.30
N ILE A 143 -5.18 10.55 5.76
CA ILE A 143 -3.76 10.20 5.60
C ILE A 143 -2.95 11.01 6.60
N ARG A 144 -2.04 10.36 7.32
CA ARG A 144 -1.03 11.03 8.14
C ARG A 144 0.35 10.81 7.54
N LYS A 145 1.16 11.87 7.50
CA LYS A 145 2.60 11.82 7.27
C LYS A 145 3.27 12.14 8.59
N ILE A 146 4.15 11.26 9.06
CA ILE A 146 4.82 11.39 10.35
C ILE A 146 6.32 11.14 10.22
N GLY A 147 7.12 11.96 10.90
CA GLY A 147 8.56 11.73 11.07
C GLY A 147 9.44 12.06 9.86
N SER A 148 10.72 11.77 10.03
CA SER A 148 11.78 11.91 9.03
C SER A 148 12.75 10.73 9.18
N PRO A 149 12.83 9.78 8.22
CA PRO A 149 12.12 9.78 6.94
C PRO A 149 10.59 9.65 7.09
N PRO A 150 9.81 10.20 6.15
CA PRO A 150 8.36 10.34 6.34
C PRO A 150 7.67 8.99 6.24
N LYS A 151 6.92 8.56 7.27
CA LYS A 151 6.04 7.38 7.21
C LYS A 151 4.61 7.81 6.88
N PHE A 152 3.95 7.07 6.00
CA PHE A 152 2.57 7.35 5.58
C PHE A 152 1.61 6.35 6.21
N ARG A 153 0.60 6.88 6.92
CA ARG A 153 -0.42 6.07 7.62
C ARG A 153 -1.81 6.40 7.12
N ALA A 154 -2.60 5.38 6.87
CA ALA A 154 -4.02 5.46 6.59
C ALA A 154 -4.77 5.28 7.90
N VAL A 155 -5.51 6.31 8.32
CA VAL A 155 -6.37 6.27 9.50
C VAL A 155 -7.82 6.30 9.06
N PHE A 156 -8.56 5.24 9.37
CA PHE A 156 -9.92 5.08 8.88
C PHE A 156 -10.82 4.35 9.86
N VAL A 157 -12.13 4.49 9.64
CA VAL A 157 -13.15 3.67 10.30
C VAL A 157 -13.77 2.75 9.27
N TYR A 158 -13.99 1.51 9.69
CA TYR A 158 -14.72 0.50 8.93
C TYR A 158 -15.50 -0.40 9.89
N ASN A 159 -16.83 -0.43 9.76
CA ASN A 159 -17.73 -1.16 10.64
C ASN A 159 -17.45 -0.91 12.14
N GLU A 160 -17.45 0.35 12.55
CA GLU A 160 -17.22 0.81 13.94
C GLU A 160 -15.78 0.64 14.48
N PHE A 161 -14.92 -0.10 13.79
CA PHE A 161 -13.52 -0.27 14.17
C PHE A 161 -12.63 0.82 13.57
N GLU A 162 -11.74 1.37 14.38
CA GLU A 162 -10.70 2.30 13.93
C GLU A 162 -9.42 1.53 13.56
N TYR A 163 -8.85 1.88 12.41
CA TYR A 163 -7.61 1.32 11.90
C TYR A 163 -6.60 2.42 11.64
N ASP A 164 -5.33 2.08 11.86
CA ASP A 164 -4.18 2.91 11.59
C ASP A 164 -3.12 2.03 10.93
N LEU A 165 -3.04 2.06 9.60
CA LEU A 165 -2.25 1.11 8.82
C LEU A 165 -1.17 1.83 7.98
N SER A 166 -0.03 1.19 7.76
CA SER A 166 0.97 1.71 6.82
C SER A 166 0.42 1.75 5.40
N ILE A 167 0.70 2.85 4.69
CA ILE A 167 0.39 3.02 3.27
C ILE A 167 1.60 2.56 2.46
N THR A 168 1.38 1.61 1.55
CA THR A 168 2.39 1.15 0.59
C THR A 168 2.04 1.55 -0.86
N ASP A 169 1.04 2.42 -1.04
CA ASP A 169 0.68 3.00 -2.34
C ASP A 169 1.75 4.00 -2.81
N PRO A 170 2.42 3.76 -3.95
CA PRO A 170 3.49 4.61 -4.45
C PRO A 170 3.00 6.00 -4.83
N SER A 171 1.76 6.10 -5.32
CA SER A 171 1.18 7.37 -5.75
C SER A 171 1.08 8.35 -4.58
N ILE A 172 0.80 7.86 -3.37
CA ILE A 172 0.71 8.68 -2.15
C ILE A 172 2.10 9.15 -1.73
N TYR A 173 3.08 8.26 -1.77
CA TYR A 173 4.48 8.61 -1.49
C TYR A 173 4.94 9.74 -2.41
N HIS A 174 4.75 9.61 -3.73
CA HIS A 174 5.16 10.65 -4.69
C HIS A 174 4.45 11.99 -4.48
N GLN A 175 3.16 11.96 -4.11
CA GLN A 175 2.38 13.17 -3.88
C GLN A 175 2.77 13.92 -2.59
N LEU A 176 3.17 13.20 -1.54
CA LEU A 176 3.34 13.77 -0.20
C LEU A 176 4.78 13.85 0.31
N LYS A 177 5.73 13.12 -0.29
CA LYS A 177 7.12 13.04 0.23
C LYS A 177 7.81 14.40 0.38
N TYR A 178 7.56 15.34 -0.54
CA TYR A 178 8.15 16.68 -0.52
C TYR A 178 7.40 17.69 0.35
N LYS A 179 6.26 17.33 0.94
CA LYS A 179 5.53 18.22 1.85
C LYS A 179 6.27 18.29 3.20
N LYS A 180 6.61 19.52 3.63
CA LYS A 180 7.37 19.76 4.85
C LYS A 180 6.55 19.42 6.11
N GLY A 181 7.24 18.85 7.10
CA GLY A 181 6.68 18.53 8.42
C GLY A 181 5.67 17.38 8.42
N ASP A 182 5.15 17.10 9.60
CA ASP A 182 4.03 16.19 9.80
C ASP A 182 2.73 16.85 9.31
N LEU A 183 1.84 16.07 8.71
CA LEU A 183 0.55 16.57 8.24
C LEU A 183 -0.53 15.49 8.33
N ILE A 184 -1.77 15.95 8.44
CA ILE A 184 -2.98 15.12 8.37
C ILE A 184 -3.83 15.65 7.24
N VAL A 185 -4.24 14.76 6.32
CA VAL A 185 -5.17 15.05 5.24
C VAL A 185 -6.47 14.32 5.53
N ASN A 186 -7.53 15.06 5.85
CA ASN A 186 -8.88 14.51 5.93
C ASN A 186 -9.48 14.44 4.53
N VAL A 187 -9.88 13.25 4.10
CA VAL A 187 -10.48 13.06 2.78
C VAL A 187 -11.99 13.05 2.92
N ARG A 188 -12.66 14.06 2.36
CA ARG A 188 -14.12 14.26 2.48
C ARG A 188 -14.92 13.60 1.35
N LYS A 189 -14.26 13.03 0.35
CA LYS A 189 -14.89 12.32 -0.77
C LYS A 189 -14.84 10.80 -0.56
N PRO A 190 -15.77 10.02 -1.19
CA PRO A 190 -15.70 8.58 -1.15
C PRO A 190 -14.36 8.07 -1.68
N VAL A 191 -13.78 7.12 -0.95
CA VAL A 191 -12.57 6.40 -1.35
C VAL A 191 -12.79 4.90 -1.19
N PHE A 192 -12.05 4.11 -1.96
CA PHE A 192 -11.92 2.68 -1.77
C PHE A 192 -10.49 2.37 -1.35
N LEU A 193 -10.34 1.48 -0.38
CA LEU A 193 -9.04 1.04 0.11
C LEU A 193 -8.81 -0.40 -0.33
N CYS A 194 -7.71 -0.65 -1.04
CA CYS A 194 -7.18 -2.00 -1.17
C CYS A 194 -6.28 -2.27 0.03
N ILE A 195 -6.67 -3.22 0.87
CA ILE A 195 -5.91 -3.64 2.06
C ILE A 195 -5.32 -5.02 1.80
N SER A 196 -4.04 -5.21 2.15
CA SER A 196 -3.36 -6.50 2.04
C SER A 196 -2.77 -6.96 3.36
N LEU A 197 -2.68 -8.27 3.56
CA LEU A 197 -1.76 -8.89 4.50
C LEU A 197 -0.36 -9.02 3.89
N GLY A 198 0.64 -8.46 4.59
CA GLY A 198 2.05 -8.57 4.25
C GLY A 198 2.60 -9.99 4.46
N GLN A 199 3.85 -10.20 4.07
CA GLN A 199 4.55 -11.44 4.41
C GLN A 199 4.78 -11.52 5.91
N ILE A 200 5.03 -12.73 6.40
CA ILE A 200 5.43 -12.92 7.79
C ILE A 200 6.78 -12.22 8.03
N TRP A 201 6.81 -11.33 9.01
CA TRP A 201 8.00 -10.65 9.49
C TRP A 201 7.95 -10.61 11.02
N ASN A 202 9.03 -11.07 11.67
CA ASN A 202 9.14 -11.18 13.12
C ASN A 202 7.92 -11.86 13.81
N GLY A 203 7.37 -12.90 13.19
CA GLY A 203 6.22 -13.65 13.72
C GLY A 203 4.86 -12.97 13.51
N TYR A 204 4.78 -11.92 12.69
CA TYR A 204 3.53 -11.21 12.38
C TYR A 204 3.33 -10.99 10.89
N SER A 205 2.08 -10.99 10.44
CA SER A 205 1.66 -10.43 9.15
C SER A 205 0.99 -9.08 9.38
N PHE A 206 1.53 -8.03 8.77
CA PHE A 206 1.01 -6.68 8.91
C PHE A 206 -0.07 -6.37 7.88
N LYS A 207 -1.09 -5.63 8.30
CA LYS A 207 -2.13 -5.09 7.43
C LYS A 207 -1.62 -3.78 6.83
N LEU A 208 -1.75 -3.67 5.52
CA LEU A 208 -1.22 -2.57 4.72
C LEU A 208 -2.33 -1.99 3.85
N VAL A 209 -2.39 -0.67 3.74
CA VAL A 209 -3.18 -0.03 2.68
C VAL A 209 -2.31 0.03 1.43
N SER A 210 -2.51 -0.97 0.55
CA SER A 210 -1.78 -1.15 -0.71
C SER A 210 -2.23 -0.19 -1.79
N SER A 211 -3.48 0.28 -1.71
CA SER A 211 -3.93 1.37 -2.57
C SER A 211 -5.09 2.20 -2.00
N ILE A 212 -5.13 3.46 -2.40
CA ILE A 212 -6.24 4.39 -2.16
C ILE A 212 -6.80 4.84 -3.51
N ILE A 213 -8.05 4.46 -3.80
CA ILE A 213 -8.71 4.74 -5.07
C ILE A 213 -9.82 5.77 -4.82
N ALA A 214 -9.78 6.89 -5.51
CA ALA A 214 -10.76 7.96 -5.41
C ALA A 214 -11.10 8.53 -6.79
N ASP A 215 -12.28 9.14 -6.91
CA ASP A 215 -12.64 9.89 -8.12
C ASP A 215 -11.85 11.20 -8.18
N GLY A 216 -10.99 11.34 -9.19
CA GLY A 216 -10.04 12.45 -9.33
C GLY A 216 -8.96 12.52 -8.25
N ASP A 217 -8.17 13.60 -8.25
CA ASP A 217 -7.03 13.76 -7.35
C ASP A 217 -7.43 13.71 -5.89
N LEU A 218 -6.82 12.78 -5.14
CA LEU A 218 -7.08 12.60 -3.71
C LEU A 218 -6.77 13.87 -2.90
N LEU A 219 -5.78 14.63 -3.37
CA LEU A 219 -5.26 15.84 -2.77
C LEU A 219 -5.62 17.04 -3.67
N THR A 220 -6.84 17.55 -3.57
CA THR A 220 -7.19 18.83 -4.22
C THR A 220 -6.42 19.98 -3.58
N SER A 221 -6.26 21.11 -4.29
CA SER A 221 -5.56 22.31 -3.80
C SER A 221 -6.09 22.86 -2.45
N GLU A 222 -7.30 22.47 -2.06
CA GLU A 222 -7.88 22.66 -0.72
C GLU A 222 -7.51 21.52 0.24
N LEU A 223 -6.25 21.10 0.25
CA LEU A 223 -5.72 20.45 1.44
C LEU A 223 -5.83 21.51 2.54
N GLU A 224 -6.87 21.40 3.37
CA GLU A 224 -6.92 21.99 4.69
C GLU A 224 -5.74 21.40 5.48
N LEU A 225 -4.53 21.89 5.16
CA LEU A 225 -3.26 21.69 5.84
C LEU A 225 -3.44 22.30 7.22
N HIS A 226 -4.15 21.57 8.07
CA HIS A 226 -4.06 21.79 9.49
C HIS A 226 -2.68 21.29 9.87
N GLN A 227 -1.69 22.19 9.78
CA GLN A 227 -0.47 22.11 10.57
C GLN A 227 -0.89 22.25 12.03
N ASN A 228 -1.56 21.23 12.56
CA ASN A 228 -2.18 21.29 13.88
C ASN A 228 -1.09 21.05 14.92
N LYS A 229 -0.48 22.16 15.38
CA LYS A 229 0.32 22.22 16.60
C LYS A 229 -0.46 21.71 17.84
N ASP A 230 -1.79 21.67 17.76
CA ASP A 230 -2.66 21.38 18.91
C ASP A 230 -3.11 19.92 19.07
N ILE A 231 -3.05 19.07 18.02
CA ILE A 231 -3.38 17.63 18.18
C ILE A 231 -2.29 16.90 18.99
N MET A 232 -1.06 17.41 18.96
CA MET A 232 0.08 16.91 19.74
C MET A 232 -0.09 17.04 21.27
N ARG A 233 -1.07 17.83 21.77
CA ARG A 233 -1.32 17.97 23.21
C ARG A 233 -2.27 16.92 23.79
N SER A 234 -3.04 16.20 22.97
CA SER A 234 -4.07 15.26 23.48
C SER A 234 -3.58 13.82 23.70
N LYS A 235 -2.33 13.50 23.33
CA LYS A 235 -1.70 12.20 23.63
C LYS A 235 -0.37 12.39 24.38
N ALA A 236 -0.41 13.14 25.47
CA ALA A 236 0.73 13.33 26.37
C ALA A 236 1.04 12.11 27.26
N HIS A 237 0.84 10.87 26.78
CA HIS A 237 1.16 9.63 27.49
C HIS A 237 1.82 8.59 26.56
N HIS A 238 2.84 9.00 25.80
CA HIS A 238 3.79 8.04 25.22
C HIS A 238 5.20 8.67 25.23
N PRO A 239 6.23 7.96 25.73
CA PRO A 239 7.61 8.46 25.74
C PRO A 239 8.10 8.62 24.30
N TYR A 240 9.12 9.45 24.11
CA TYR A 240 9.74 9.85 22.83
C TYR A 240 9.09 11.05 22.13
N TYR A 241 9.39 12.25 22.66
CA TYR A 241 9.42 13.48 21.86
C TYR A 241 10.75 14.20 22.10
N VAL A 242 11.44 14.54 21.01
CA VAL A 242 12.66 15.37 20.99
C VAL A 242 12.27 16.82 20.75
N LEU A 243 12.91 17.76 21.47
CA LEU A 243 12.61 19.19 21.48
C LEU A 243 13.20 19.95 20.27
N GLU A 244 12.56 21.07 19.94
CA GLU A 244 12.59 21.87 18.71
C GLU A 244 13.87 22.71 18.44
N SER A 245 15.06 22.34 18.93
CA SER A 245 16.23 23.24 18.85
C SER A 245 17.10 23.17 17.58
N ASP A 246 16.84 22.27 16.62
CA ASP A 246 17.81 22.00 15.53
C ASP A 246 17.34 22.41 14.10
N LEU A 247 16.26 23.17 13.94
CA LEU A 247 15.61 23.41 12.63
C LEU A 247 16.07 24.62 11.80
N ASN A 248 17.20 25.28 12.12
CA ASN A 248 17.66 26.43 11.33
C ASN A 248 18.91 26.14 10.50
N LYS A 249 18.70 25.78 9.21
CA LYS A 249 19.51 26.19 8.03
C LYS A 249 18.83 25.70 6.74
N TYR A 250 18.29 26.62 5.95
CA TYR A 250 17.74 26.39 4.60
C TYR A 250 18.46 27.33 3.63
N ASP A 251 18.93 26.81 2.49
CA ASP A 251 19.50 27.58 1.37
C ASP A 251 18.87 27.08 0.04
N PRO A 252 18.27 27.92 -0.83
CA PRO A 252 17.38 27.47 -1.91
C PRO A 252 18.01 27.31 -3.31
N GLU A 253 19.32 27.46 -3.52
CA GLU A 253 19.90 27.58 -4.88
C GLU A 253 20.45 26.28 -5.52
N TYR A 254 19.67 25.18 -5.53
CA TYR A 254 20.11 23.98 -6.25
C TYR A 254 18.95 23.20 -6.90
N TYR A 255 18.51 23.62 -8.08
CA TYR A 255 17.57 22.83 -8.89
C TYR A 255 17.97 22.82 -10.38
N GLY A 256 18.37 21.63 -10.86
CA GLY A 256 18.47 21.25 -12.27
C GLY A 256 17.18 20.61 -12.80
N SER A 257 17.08 20.44 -14.12
CA SER A 257 15.84 20.18 -14.89
C SER A 257 15.15 18.81 -14.65
N GLU A 258 13.82 18.82 -14.79
CA GLU A 258 12.85 17.74 -14.54
C GLU A 258 13.09 16.38 -15.25
N SER A 259 13.86 16.32 -16.34
CA SER A 259 14.02 15.08 -17.13
C SER A 259 15.10 14.14 -16.60
N ASP A 260 16.13 14.66 -15.94
CA ASP A 260 17.23 13.85 -15.38
C ASP A 260 16.84 13.23 -14.02
N TYR A 261 15.84 13.84 -13.35
CA TYR A 261 15.33 13.41 -12.04
C TYR A 261 14.54 12.09 -12.05
N GLN A 262 13.95 11.68 -13.18
CA GLN A 262 13.16 10.44 -13.20
C GLN A 262 14.05 9.18 -13.20
N ALA A 263 15.30 9.28 -13.66
CA ALA A 263 16.24 8.16 -13.65
C ALA A 263 16.93 7.99 -12.29
N GLU A 264 17.33 9.09 -11.63
CA GLU A 264 18.04 9.03 -10.34
C GLU A 264 17.13 8.56 -9.17
N VAL A 265 15.83 8.87 -9.21
CA VAL A 265 14.87 8.47 -8.15
C VAL A 265 14.57 6.97 -8.15
N TYR A 266 14.70 6.30 -9.30
CA TYR A 266 14.57 4.85 -9.39
C TYR A 266 15.76 4.10 -8.77
N ASP A 267 16.95 4.71 -8.81
CA ASP A 267 18.16 4.16 -8.21
C ASP A 267 18.26 4.50 -6.71
N GLU A 268 17.86 5.67 -6.22
CA GLU A 268 17.91 5.98 -4.78
C GLU A 268 17.00 5.07 -3.92
N ILE A 269 15.76 4.80 -4.36
CA ILE A 269 14.82 3.97 -3.57
C ILE A 269 15.17 2.47 -3.65
N ASN A 270 15.73 2.00 -4.78
CA ASN A 270 16.12 0.60 -4.93
C ASN A 270 17.56 0.32 -4.45
N SER A 271 18.45 1.33 -4.39
CA SER A 271 19.83 1.15 -3.91
C SER A 271 19.99 1.30 -2.39
N GLU A 272 19.04 1.96 -1.70
CA GLU A 272 19.15 2.24 -0.26
C GLU A 272 18.19 1.45 0.64
N LEU A 273 17.39 0.50 0.13
CA LEU A 273 16.56 -0.36 1.00
C LEU A 273 16.83 -1.83 0.72
N ARG A 274 17.90 -2.35 1.33
CA ARG A 274 18.13 -3.79 1.53
C ARG A 274 16.96 -4.39 2.33
N SER A 275 16.79 -5.70 2.22
CA SER A 275 15.65 -6.49 2.70
C SER A 275 15.04 -6.08 4.05
N ASP A 276 15.87 -5.70 5.02
CA ASP A 276 15.42 -5.43 6.39
C ASP A 276 14.95 -3.97 6.57
N GLU A 277 15.37 -3.05 5.70
CA GLU A 277 15.16 -1.61 5.87
C GLU A 277 13.73 -1.18 5.56
N MET A 278 12.99 -1.91 4.71
CA MET A 278 11.61 -1.55 4.37
C MET A 278 10.62 -1.95 5.47
N TYR A 279 10.72 -3.16 6.04
CA TYR A 279 9.92 -3.51 7.22
C TYR A 279 10.33 -2.66 8.44
N ASN A 280 11.62 -2.39 8.63
CA ASN A 280 12.06 -1.45 9.66
C ASN A 280 11.53 -0.03 9.42
N TYR A 281 11.44 0.42 8.17
CA TYR A 281 10.85 1.71 7.83
C TYR A 281 9.34 1.73 8.14
N TYR A 282 8.59 0.68 7.83
CA TYR A 282 7.14 0.66 8.11
C TYR A 282 6.78 0.30 9.56
N PHE A 283 7.63 -0.46 10.26
CA PHE A 283 7.29 -1.14 11.52
C PHE A 283 8.41 -1.19 12.57
N GLY A 284 9.60 -0.65 12.28
CA GLY A 284 10.80 -0.81 13.13
C GLY A 284 10.82 0.01 14.42
N ASP A 285 9.88 0.93 14.63
CA ASP A 285 9.75 1.69 15.89
C ASP A 285 8.87 0.96 16.91
N ASP A 286 8.23 -0.14 16.52
CA ASP A 286 7.48 -0.97 17.45
C ASP A 286 8.48 -1.82 18.23
N GLU A 287 8.85 -1.40 19.44
CA GLU A 287 9.59 -2.27 20.36
C GLU A 287 8.76 -3.54 20.57
N PHE A 288 9.21 -4.65 19.97
CA PHE A 288 8.69 -5.98 20.21
C PHE A 288 9.06 -6.38 21.65
N GLU A 289 8.27 -5.96 22.63
CA GLU A 289 8.36 -6.53 23.97
C GLU A 289 7.98 -8.02 23.88
N TYR A 290 8.99 -8.87 24.08
CA TYR A 290 8.90 -10.34 24.15
C TYR A 290 8.21 -10.82 25.44
#